data_AF-A0A1H8ZCU1-F1
#
_entry.id   AF-A0A1H8ZCU1-F1
#
_cell.length_a   1.000
_cell.length_b   1.000
_cell.length_c   1.000
_cell.angle_alpha   90.00
_cell.angle_beta   90.00
_cell.angle_gamma   90.00
#
_symmetry.space_group_name_H-M   'P 1'
#
loop_
_entity.id
_entity.type
_entity.pdbx_description
1 polymer ?
#
loop_
_entity_poly.entity_id
_entity_poly.type
_entity_poly.pdbx_seq_one_letter_code
_entity_poly.pdbx_strand_id
1 'polypeptide(L)' 'MRVRHPNRPDWGIGQVQSNIGSKITVNFPEAGKVVIEGSRILLVPVFDD' A
#
# COMPACT_ATOMS: atom_id res chain seq x y z
N MET A 1 9.56 0.09 2.54
CA MET A 1 8.64 1.24 2.63
C MET A 1 7.30 0.75 3.17
N ARG A 2 6.81 1.35 4.26
CA ARG A 2 5.48 1.08 4.83
C ARG A 2 4.49 2.13 4.33
N VAL A 3 3.24 1.73 4.13
CA VAL A 3 2.20 2.59 3.53
C VAL A 3 0.83 2.30 4.15
N ARG A 4 -0.07 3.30 4.12
CA ARG A 4 -1.49 3.12 4.38
C ARG A 4 -2.29 3.33 3.09
N HIS A 5 -3.36 2.57 2.93
CA HIS A 5 -4.33 2.80 1.86
C HIS A 5 -5.36 3.84 2.32
N PRO A 6 -5.52 4.99 1.62
CA PRO A 6 -6.33 6.10 2.12
C PRO A 6 -7.82 5.76 2.28
N ASN A 7 -8.34 4.88 1.41
CA ASN A 7 -9.77 4.52 1.39
C ASN A 7 -10.07 3.19 2.10
N ARG A 8 -9.07 2.56 2.73
CA ARG A 8 -9.15 1.23 3.38
C ARG A 8 -8.31 1.22 4.66
N PRO A 9 -8.68 2.05 5.66
CA PRO A 9 -7.93 2.13 6.91
C PRO A 9 -7.95 0.81 7.70
N ASP A 10 -8.99 0.00 7.51
CA ASP A 10 -9.18 -1.34 8.09
C ASP A 10 -8.13 -2.35 7.62
N TRP A 11 -7.45 -2.12 6.50
CA TRP A 11 -6.40 -3.01 6.01
C TRP A 11 -5.10 -2.93 6.81
N GLY A 12 -4.95 -1.91 7.66
CA GLY A 12 -3.74 -1.67 8.44
C GLY A 12 -2.58 -1.06 7.64
N ILE A 13 -1.40 -1.03 8.26
CA ILE A 13 -0.17 -0.52 7.63
C ILE A 13 0.44 -1.65 6.80
N GLY A 14 0.45 -1.47 5.48
CA GLY A 14 1.00 -2.43 4.53
C GLY A 14 2.48 -2.22 4.24
N GLN A 15 3.12 -3.27 3.73
CA GLN A 15 4.49 -3.24 3.23
C GLN A 15 4.51 -3.33 1.70
N VAL A 16 5.13 -2.35 1.03
CA VAL A 16 5.35 -2.41 -0.41
C VAL A 16 6.34 -3.54 -0.73
N GLN A 17 5.94 -4.45 -1.61
CA GLN A 17 6.76 -5.57 -2.09
C GLN A 17 7.35 -5.30 -3.47
N SER A 18 6.64 -4.58 -4.34
CA SER A 18 7.13 -4.17 -5.66
C SER A 18 6.44 -2.90 -6.15
N ASN A 19 7.10 -2.17 -7.05
CA ASN A 19 6.56 -1.01 -7.75
C ASN A 19 7.05 -1.07 -9.21
N ILE A 20 6.15 -1.41 -10.15
CA ILE A 20 6.48 -1.60 -11.57
C ILE A 20 5.48 -0.80 -12.41
N GLY A 21 5.98 0.22 -13.09
CA GLY A 21 5.13 1.17 -13.80
C GLY A 21 4.17 1.86 -12.83
N SER A 22 2.87 1.76 -13.09
CA SER A 22 1.82 2.32 -12.23
C SER A 22 1.25 1.32 -11.24
N LYS A 23 1.75 0.07 -11.20
CA LYS A 23 1.25 -0.99 -10.30
C LYS A 23 2.17 -1.16 -9.11
N ILE A 24 1.60 -1.02 -7.92
CA ILE A 24 2.30 -1.18 -6.64
C ILE A 24 1.73 -2.40 -5.93
N THR A 25 2.55 -3.41 -5.67
CA THR A 25 2.12 -4.58 -4.90
C THR A 25 2.42 -4.34 -3.42
N VAL A 26 1.39 -4.43 -2.58
CA VAL A 26 1.49 -4.20 -1.13
C VAL A 26 0.93 -5.42 -0.41
N ASN A 27 1.61 -5.89 0.64
CA ASN A 27 1.04 -6.87 1.56
C ASN A 27 0.49 -6.14 2.79
N PHE A 28 -0.82 -6.22 3.01
CA PHE A 28 -1.54 -5.65 4.13
C PHE A 28 -1.88 -6.74 5.17
N PRO A 29 -1.80 -6.46 6.48
CA PRO A 29 -2.14 -7.43 7.53
C PRO A 29 -3.55 -8.03 7.39
N GLU A 30 -4.57 -7.20 7.19
CA GLU A 30 -5.97 -7.65 7.22
C GLU A 30 -6.56 -7.96 5.83
N ALA A 31 -5.85 -7.59 4.76
CA ALA A 31 -6.30 -7.78 3.37
C ALA A 31 -5.36 -8.64 2.52
N GLY A 32 -4.24 -9.09 3.08
CA GLY A 32 -3.22 -9.84 2.37
C GLY A 32 -2.56 -9.04 1.24
N LYS A 33 -2.13 -9.74 0.19
CA LYS A 33 -1.45 -9.15 -0.96
C LYS A 33 -2.45 -8.49 -1.90
N VAL A 34 -2.26 -7.19 -2.15
CA VAL A 34 -3.08 -6.39 -3.06
C VAL A 34 -2.20 -5.64 -4.06
N VAL A 35 -2.64 -5.59 -5.31
CA VAL A 35 -2.02 -4.74 -6.35
C VAL A 35 -2.84 -3.45 -6.45
N ILE A 36 -2.17 -2.32 -6.26
CA ILE A 36 -2.74 -0.97 -6.27
C ILE A 36 -2.31 -0.26 -7.56
N GLU A 37 -3.27 0.40 -8.21
CA GLU A 37 -3.03 1.28 -9.34
C GLU A 37 -2.64 2.69 -8.83
N GLY A 38 -1.33 2.95 -8.74
CA GLY A 38 -0.74 4.17 -8.20
C GLY A 38 -1.08 5.44 -9.00
N SER A 39 -1.52 5.30 -10.26
CA SER A 39 -2.04 6.43 -11.05
C SER A 39 -3.41 6.92 -10.58
N ARG A 40 -4.13 6.09 -9.80
CA ARG A 40 -5.49 6.38 -9.31
C ARG A 40 -5.54 6.54 -7.81
N ILE A 41 -4.71 5.79 -7.08
CA ILE A 41 -4.67 5.78 -5.62
C ILE A 41 -3.27 6.15 -5.14
N LEU A 42 -3.17 7.31 -4.48
CA LEU A 42 -1.94 7.74 -3.82
C LEU A 42 -1.87 7.09 -2.44
N LEU A 43 -1.00 6.09 -2.30
CA LEU A 43 -0.70 5.48 -1.01
C LEU A 43 0.05 6.47 -0.11
N VAL A 44 -0.28 6.47 1.17
CA VAL A 44 0.33 7.39 2.15
C VAL A 44 1.54 6.69 2.78
N PRO A 45 2.77 7.19 2.59
CA PRO A 45 3.95 6.65 3.26
C PRO A 45 3.83 6.77 4.78
N VAL A 46 4.27 5.74 5.49
CA VAL A 46 4.45 5.77 6.94
C VAL A 46 5.94 5.70 7.21
N PHE A 47 6.45 6.75 7.86
CA PHE A 47 7.81 6.79 8.37
C PHE A 47 7.72 6.42 9.86
N ASP A 48 8.46 5.38 10.25
CA ASP A 48 8.70 5.11 11.67
C ASP A 48 9.92 5.97 12.09
N ASP A 49 9.93 6.45 13.33
CA ASP A 49 11.11 7.11 13.94
C ASP A 49 12.27 6.12 14.17
#